data_AF-A0A7R8D499-F1
#
_entry.id   AF-A0A7R8D499-F1
#
_cell.length_a   1.000
_cell.length_b   1.000
_cell.length_c   1.000
_cell.angle_alpha   90.00
_cell.angle_beta   90.00
_cell.angle_gamma   90.00
#
_symmetry.space_group_name_H-M   'P 1'
#
loop_
_entity.id
_entity.type
_entity.pdbx_description
1 polymer ?
#
loop_
_entity_poly.entity_id
_entity_poly.type
_entity_poly.pdbx_seq_one_letter_code
_entity_poly.pdbx_strand_id
1 'polypeptide(L)'
;MEIFLIDHTNHFFNFPNNRKRNKVYSRILSLCHSNVIYSRASPMDTFKESALMSKWINREISNFEYLMHLNTLAGRSFNDLSQYPVFPWILADYSSSKLDLSNPSTFRDLSKPIGIQNPKHVDEVNNRYDSFEDPSGVISKFHYGTHYSNSAMVLHYLVRVEPFTSLHIDLQSGRFDVADRQFHSIPQSWKSLVSNQLKLF
;
A
#
# COMPACT_ATOMS: atom_id res chain seq x y z
N MET A 1 -16.60 1.57 6.72
CA MET A 1 -16.44 1.84 8.16
C MET A 1 -15.81 0.61 8.73
N GLU A 2 -14.75 0.77 9.50
CA GLU A 2 -14.05 -0.34 10.12
C GLU A 2 -14.18 -0.23 11.64
N ILE A 3 -14.42 -1.37 12.29
CA ILE A 3 -14.56 -1.48 13.74
C ILE A 3 -13.45 -2.38 14.24
N PHE A 4 -12.67 -1.89 15.20
CA PHE A 4 -11.58 -2.64 15.85
C PHE A 4 -12.02 -3.03 17.26
N LEU A 5 -11.84 -4.30 17.60
CA LEU A 5 -12.24 -4.86 18.89
C LEU A 5 -11.02 -4.98 19.81
N ILE A 6 -11.29 -5.19 21.11
CA ILE A 6 -10.25 -5.27 22.16
C ILE A 6 -9.36 -6.51 21.97
N ASP A 7 -9.89 -7.56 21.35
CA ASP A 7 -9.16 -8.79 21.01
C ASP A 7 -8.31 -8.66 19.73
N HIS A 8 -8.13 -7.44 19.22
CA HIS A 8 -7.42 -7.11 17.98
C HIS A 8 -8.06 -7.62 16.69
N THR A 9 -9.24 -8.23 16.76
CA THR A 9 -10.02 -8.51 15.55
C THR A 9 -10.64 -7.21 15.02
N ASN A 10 -10.92 -7.19 13.71
CA ASN A 10 -11.54 -6.05 13.07
C ASN A 10 -12.53 -6.49 12.00
N HIS A 11 -13.51 -5.61 11.75
CA HIS A 11 -14.56 -5.86 10.78
C HIS A 11 -14.80 -4.64 9.91
N PHE A 12 -14.77 -4.85 8.60
CA PHE A 12 -15.00 -3.81 7.61
C PHE A 12 -16.41 -3.90 7.03
N PHE A 13 -17.13 -2.78 7.08
CA PHE A 13 -18.50 -2.65 6.59
C PHE A 13 -18.59 -1.58 5.51
N ASN A 14 -19.05 -1.97 4.33
CA ASN A 14 -19.45 -1.03 3.28
C ASN A 14 -20.94 -0.67 3.43
N PHE A 15 -21.29 0.58 3.15
CA PHE A 15 -22.66 1.08 3.23
C PHE A 15 -23.06 1.74 1.91
N PRO A 16 -24.34 1.63 1.47
CA PRO A 16 -24.78 2.22 0.21
C PRO A 16 -24.60 3.73 0.10
N ASN A 17 -24.59 4.44 1.23
CA ASN A 17 -24.32 5.88 1.28
C ASN A 17 -23.90 6.33 2.69
N ASN A 18 -23.34 7.53 2.74
CA ASN A 18 -22.88 8.17 3.98
C ASN A 18 -24.01 8.37 5.02
N ARG A 19 -25.26 8.57 4.59
CA ARG A 19 -26.40 8.76 5.50
C ARG A 19 -26.71 7.49 6.30
N LYS A 20 -26.75 6.33 5.64
CA LYS A 20 -26.95 5.02 6.31
C LYS A 20 -25.78 4.69 7.23
N ARG A 21 -24.55 4.87 6.74
CA ARG A 21 -23.33 4.71 7.55
C ARG A 21 -23.39 5.55 8.82
N ASN A 22 -23.71 6.84 8.70
CA ASN A 22 -23.78 7.76 9.84
C ASN A 22 -24.91 7.39 10.81
N LYS A 23 -26.04 6.86 10.33
CA LYS A 23 -27.12 6.36 11.20
C LYS A 23 -26.66 5.17 12.06
N VAL A 24 -25.97 4.20 11.46
CA VAL A 24 -25.41 3.05 12.19
C VAL A 24 -24.34 3.53 13.17
N TYR A 25 -23.44 4.39 12.72
CA TYR A 25 -22.41 5.00 13.56
C TYR A 25 -23.00 5.67 14.81
N SER A 26 -24.01 6.54 14.64
CA SER A 26 -24.66 7.22 15.76
C SER A 26 -25.36 6.24 16.71
N ARG A 27 -25.90 5.14 16.18
CA ARG A 27 -26.50 4.10 17.02
C ARG A 27 -25.44 3.36 17.85
N ILE A 28 -24.30 3.00 17.25
CA ILE A 28 -23.18 2.40 17.97
C ILE A 28 -22.72 3.34 19.09
N LEU A 29 -22.47 4.61 18.79
CA LEU A 29 -22.06 5.59 19.80
C LEU A 29 -23.09 5.74 20.93
N SER A 30 -24.39 5.67 20.64
CA SER A 30 -25.43 5.73 21.68
C SER A 30 -25.49 4.52 22.61
N LEU A 31 -24.93 3.39 22.17
CA LEU A 31 -24.91 2.13 22.93
C LEU A 31 -23.61 1.99 23.75
N CYS A 32 -22.57 2.74 23.40
CA CYS A 32 -21.24 2.57 23.96
C CYS A 32 -20.96 3.52 25.12
N HIS A 33 -20.64 2.95 26.28
CA HIS A 33 -19.99 3.63 27.40
C HIS A 33 -18.50 3.93 27.11
N SER A 34 -17.89 4.72 27.98
CA SER A 34 -16.54 5.36 28.04
C SER A 34 -15.31 4.76 27.31
N ASN A 35 -15.38 3.55 26.74
CA ASN A 35 -14.23 2.84 26.15
C ASN A 35 -14.17 2.90 24.62
N VAL A 36 -15.07 3.64 23.96
CA VAL A 36 -15.03 3.83 22.50
C VAL A 36 -14.25 5.09 22.16
N ILE A 37 -13.04 4.90 21.64
CA ILE A 37 -12.27 5.95 20.98
C ILE A 37 -12.79 6.08 19.56
N TYR A 38 -13.22 7.28 19.17
CA TYR A 38 -13.72 7.53 17.83
C TYR A 38 -13.18 8.86 17.28
N SER A 39 -12.97 8.91 15.97
CA SER A 39 -12.71 10.15 15.25
C SER A 39 -13.78 10.37 14.18
N ARG A 40 -14.43 11.55 14.23
CA ARG A 40 -15.23 12.08 13.11
C ARG A 40 -14.39 12.99 12.20
N ALA A 41 -13.15 13.26 12.61
CA ALA A 41 -12.27 14.19 11.95
C ALA A 41 -11.73 13.58 10.66
N SER A 42 -11.25 14.42 9.74
CA SER A 42 -10.59 13.89 8.55
C SER A 42 -9.33 13.11 8.95
N PRO A 43 -8.81 12.23 8.08
CA PRO A 43 -7.50 11.61 8.29
C PRO A 43 -6.41 12.60 8.68
N MET A 44 -6.40 13.77 8.03
CA MET A 44 -5.42 14.83 8.28
C MET A 44 -5.56 15.43 9.68
N ASP A 45 -6.79 15.68 10.13
CA ASP A 45 -7.03 16.25 11.47
C ASP A 45 -6.67 15.23 12.55
N THR A 46 -7.09 13.97 12.36
CA THR A 46 -6.74 12.87 13.27
C THR A 46 -5.22 12.70 13.37
N PHE A 47 -4.50 12.80 12.25
CA PHE A 47 -3.04 12.75 12.24
C PHE A 47 -2.43 13.89 13.07
N LYS A 48 -2.90 15.14 12.88
CA LYS A 48 -2.41 16.30 13.64
C LYS A 48 -2.64 16.18 15.15
N GLU A 49 -3.76 15.57 15.57
CA GLU A 49 -4.11 15.39 16.98
C GLU A 49 -3.39 14.20 17.65
N SER A 50 -2.94 13.22 16.89
CA SER A 50 -2.42 11.94 17.40
C SER A 50 -1.05 11.99 18.10
N ALA A 51 -0.33 13.12 18.01
CA ALA A 51 1.09 13.26 18.41
C ALA A 51 2.04 12.20 17.79
N LEU A 52 1.58 11.48 16.76
CA LEU A 52 2.26 10.32 16.18
C LEU A 52 3.65 10.69 15.63
N MET A 53 3.74 11.84 14.96
CA MET A 53 5.00 12.36 14.42
C MET A 53 6.02 12.63 15.53
N SER A 54 5.61 13.25 16.64
CA SER A 54 6.49 13.52 17.77
C SER A 54 7.01 12.24 18.42
N LYS A 55 6.14 11.26 18.65
CA LYS A 55 6.54 9.94 19.19
C LYS A 55 7.58 9.26 18.31
N TRP A 56 7.40 9.30 16.99
CA TRP A 56 8.35 8.74 16.04
C TRP A 56 9.69 9.49 16.05
N ILE A 57 9.68 10.82 16.02
CA ILE A 57 10.89 11.65 16.10
C ILE A 57 11.68 11.36 17.39
N ASN A 58 10.97 11.21 18.52
CA ASN A 58 11.54 10.89 19.82
C ASN A 58 11.95 9.42 19.97
N ARG A 59 11.75 8.59 18.94
CA ARG A 59 12.03 7.14 18.94
C ARG A 59 11.23 6.35 19.99
N GLU A 60 10.07 6.87 20.39
CA GLU A 60 9.11 6.16 21.25
C GLU A 60 8.37 5.05 20.48
N ILE A 61 8.30 5.18 19.15
CA ILE A 61 7.79 4.17 18.23
C ILE A 61 8.77 3.97 17.07
N SER A 62 8.80 2.76 16.53
CA SER A 62 9.62 2.38 15.38
C SER A 62 9.11 2.95 14.06
N ASN A 63 9.96 2.92 13.02
CA ASN A 63 9.55 3.24 11.65
C ASN A 63 8.39 2.35 11.18
N PHE A 64 8.38 1.07 11.57
CA PHE A 64 7.33 0.13 11.20
C PHE A 64 5.98 0.54 11.80
N GLU A 65 5.94 0.80 13.11
CA GLU A 65 4.73 1.25 13.80
C GLU A 65 4.23 2.58 13.26
N TYR A 66 5.14 3.53 13.02
CA TYR A 66 4.79 4.81 12.42
C TYR A 66 4.13 4.64 11.04
N LEU A 67 4.72 3.82 10.16
CA LEU A 67 4.14 3.52 8.84
C LEU A 67 2.82 2.76 8.93
N MET A 68 2.66 1.83 9.87
CA MET A 68 1.38 1.16 10.12
C MET A 68 0.29 2.14 10.54
N HIS A 69 0.60 3.07 11.43
CA HIS A 69 -0.33 4.12 11.83
C HIS A 69 -0.69 5.05 10.67
N LEU A 70 0.28 5.47 9.86
CA LEU A 70 0.02 6.27 8.66
C LEU A 70 -0.89 5.55 7.67
N ASN A 71 -0.65 4.26 7.42
CA ASN A 71 -1.52 3.44 6.58
C ASN A 71 -2.95 3.40 7.12
N THR A 72 -3.11 3.12 8.41
CA THR A 72 -4.42 3.05 9.07
C THR A 72 -5.17 4.38 8.97
N LEU A 73 -4.49 5.50 9.27
CA LEU A 73 -5.08 6.84 9.16
C LEU A 73 -5.47 7.19 7.72
N ALA A 74 -4.69 6.74 6.74
CA ALA A 74 -5.00 6.90 5.32
C ALA A 74 -6.16 6.01 4.83
N GLY A 75 -6.78 5.22 5.71
CA GLY A 75 -7.90 4.34 5.39
C GLY A 75 -7.49 2.98 4.81
N ARG A 76 -6.19 2.64 4.87
CA ARG A 76 -5.70 1.33 4.42
C ARG A 76 -6.08 0.25 5.42
N SER A 77 -6.47 -0.92 4.93
CA SER A 77 -6.97 -2.02 5.75
C SER A 77 -6.56 -3.37 5.19
N PHE A 78 -6.37 -4.35 6.08
CA PHE A 78 -6.17 -5.75 5.71
C PHE A 78 -7.47 -6.42 5.20
N ASN A 79 -8.63 -5.84 5.50
CA ASN A 79 -9.94 -6.35 5.06
C ASN A 79 -10.30 -5.98 3.62
N ASP A 80 -9.55 -5.06 2.99
CA ASP A 80 -9.74 -4.66 1.60
C ASP A 80 -8.40 -4.71 0.86
N LEU A 81 -8.22 -5.75 0.04
CA LEU A 81 -6.99 -5.96 -0.74
C LEU A 81 -6.69 -4.81 -1.71
N SER A 82 -7.71 -4.06 -2.14
CA SER A 82 -7.50 -2.91 -3.02
C SER A 82 -6.89 -1.72 -2.27
N GLN A 83 -7.02 -1.69 -0.94
CA GLN A 83 -6.53 -0.67 -0.02
C GLN A 83 -5.57 -1.25 1.02
N TYR A 84 -4.82 -2.29 0.64
CA TYR A 84 -3.87 -2.95 1.53
C TYR A 84 -2.77 -1.99 2.01
N PRO A 85 -2.22 -2.16 3.24
CA PRO A 85 -1.12 -1.34 3.73
C PRO A 85 0.10 -1.34 2.81
N VAL A 86 0.72 -0.18 2.65
CA VAL A 86 1.84 0.05 1.74
C VAL A 86 3.11 0.33 2.52
N PHE A 87 4.18 -0.38 2.16
CA PHE A 87 5.52 -0.19 2.69
C PHE A 87 6.50 0.06 1.55
N PRO A 88 7.49 0.95 1.73
CA PRO A 88 8.52 1.16 0.74
C PRO A 88 9.48 -0.03 0.69
N TRP A 89 9.96 -0.36 -0.50
CA TRP A 89 11.19 -1.13 -0.65
C TRP A 89 12.34 -0.37 0.03
N ILE A 90 13.11 -1.05 0.88
CA ILE A 90 14.21 -0.43 1.63
C ILE A 90 15.56 -0.82 1.04
N LEU A 91 15.80 -2.11 0.79
CA LEU A 91 17.05 -2.57 0.22
C LEU A 91 17.02 -2.48 -1.31
N ALA A 92 18.17 -2.16 -1.88
CA ALA A 92 18.44 -2.14 -3.31
C ALA A 92 19.45 -3.22 -3.74
N ASP A 93 20.18 -3.81 -2.79
CA ASP A 93 21.12 -4.91 -3.03
C ASP A 93 20.52 -6.25 -2.62
N TYR A 94 20.27 -7.09 -3.62
CA TYR A 94 19.80 -8.48 -3.47
C TYR A 94 20.75 -9.47 -4.14
N SER A 95 21.96 -9.03 -4.50
CA SER A 95 22.96 -9.84 -5.21
C SER A 95 24.17 -10.18 -4.35
N SER A 96 24.52 -9.32 -3.40
CA SER A 96 25.64 -9.56 -2.50
C SER A 96 25.39 -10.74 -1.58
N SER A 97 26.42 -11.56 -1.38
CA SER A 97 26.38 -12.69 -0.44
C SER A 97 26.31 -12.23 1.02
N LYS A 98 26.80 -11.03 1.30
CA LYS A 98 26.71 -10.34 2.60
C LYS A 98 26.24 -8.92 2.37
N LEU A 99 25.24 -8.51 3.13
CA LEU A 99 24.63 -7.19 3.03
C LEU A 99 25.37 -6.20 3.93
N ASP A 100 26.02 -5.20 3.33
CA ASP A 100 26.69 -4.13 4.06
C ASP A 100 25.72 -2.98 4.36
N LEU A 101 25.19 -2.94 5.58
CA LEU A 101 24.25 -1.89 6.01
C LEU A 101 24.92 -0.54 6.26
N SER A 102 26.25 -0.44 6.17
CA SER A 102 26.96 0.84 6.22
C SER A 102 27.11 1.49 4.85
N ASN A 103 26.93 0.71 3.77
CA ASN A 103 27.02 1.20 2.40
C ASN A 103 25.70 1.84 1.96
N PRO A 104 25.68 3.15 1.61
CA PRO A 104 24.46 3.80 1.13
C PRO A 104 23.86 3.15 -0.13
N SER A 105 24.66 2.53 -1.00
CA SER A 105 24.15 1.88 -2.22
C SER A 105 23.35 0.61 -1.95
N THR A 106 23.42 0.07 -0.72
CA THR A 106 22.59 -1.06 -0.28
C THR A 106 21.14 -0.67 -0.11
N PHE A 107 20.84 0.63 0.03
CA PHE A 107 19.50 1.14 0.27
C PHE A 107 18.91 1.81 -0.97
N ARG A 108 17.60 1.72 -1.08
CA ARG A 108 16.81 2.47 -2.07
C ARG A 108 16.85 3.97 -1.72
N ASP A 109 16.93 4.80 -2.75
CA ASP A 109 16.72 6.24 -2.60
C ASP A 109 15.23 6.53 -2.30
N LEU A 110 14.92 6.75 -1.02
CA LEU A 110 13.55 6.99 -0.55
C LEU A 110 12.97 8.33 -1.04
N SER A 111 13.80 9.26 -1.53
CA SER A 111 13.34 10.54 -2.08
C SER A 111 12.67 10.40 -3.45
N LYS A 112 12.86 9.27 -4.11
CA LYS A 112 12.35 8.98 -5.46
C LYS A 112 11.26 7.90 -5.44
N PRO A 113 10.27 7.95 -6.35
CA PRO A 113 9.39 6.81 -6.59
C PRO A 113 10.16 5.63 -7.20
N ILE A 114 9.54 4.45 -7.21
CA ILE A 114 10.16 3.21 -7.69
C ILE A 114 10.55 3.29 -9.19
N GLY A 115 9.70 3.93 -10.00
CA GLY A 115 9.85 3.96 -11.46
C GLY A 115 11.10 4.69 -11.97
N ILE A 116 11.70 5.57 -11.14
CA ILE A 116 12.89 6.35 -11.49
C ILE A 116 14.09 6.07 -10.58
N GLN A 117 14.09 4.94 -9.86
CA GLN A 117 15.29 4.50 -9.13
C GLN A 117 16.47 4.30 -10.08
N ASN A 118 16.20 3.86 -11.31
CA ASN A 118 17.16 3.84 -12.40
C ASN A 118 17.15 5.21 -13.12
N PRO A 119 18.24 5.99 -13.10
CA PRO A 119 18.30 7.29 -13.76
C PRO A 119 17.99 7.25 -15.26
N LYS A 120 18.25 6.12 -15.93
CA LYS A 120 17.95 5.94 -17.36
C LYS A 120 16.45 6.05 -17.69
N HIS A 121 15.59 5.89 -16.68
CA HIS A 121 14.14 5.93 -16.85
C HIS A 121 13.54 7.34 -16.69
N VAL A 122 14.30 8.31 -16.17
CA VAL A 122 13.78 9.65 -15.87
C VAL A 122 13.27 10.33 -17.15
N ASP A 123 14.09 10.37 -18.20
CA ASP A 123 13.74 11.03 -19.46
C ASP A 123 12.55 10.33 -20.13
N GLU A 124 12.50 9.00 -20.11
CA GLU A 124 11.38 8.23 -20.66
C GLU A 124 10.06 8.51 -19.93
N VAL A 125 10.08 8.54 -18.59
CA VAL A 125 8.89 8.82 -17.76
C VAL A 125 8.38 10.25 -18.02
N ASN A 126 9.28 11.22 -18.09
CA ASN A 126 8.93 12.62 -18.38
C ASN A 126 8.38 12.77 -19.80
N ASN A 127 9.07 12.20 -20.80
CA ASN A 127 8.64 12.26 -22.19
C ASN A 127 7.25 11.65 -22.38
N ARG A 128 6.95 10.52 -21.72
CA ARG A 128 5.62 9.90 -21.76
C ARG A 128 4.54 10.80 -21.17
N TYR A 129 4.83 11.46 -20.06
CA TYR A 129 3.91 12.43 -19.46
C TYR A 129 3.67 13.62 -20.40
N ASP A 130 4.74 14.15 -20.97
CA ASP A 130 4.69 15.33 -21.84
C ASP A 130 3.99 15.05 -23.17
N SER A 131 4.21 13.87 -23.76
CA SER A 131 3.60 13.44 -25.01
C SER A 131 2.20 12.84 -24.85
N PHE A 132 1.71 12.65 -23.61
CA PHE A 132 0.38 12.08 -23.41
C PHE A 132 -0.71 13.08 -23.82
N GLU A 133 -1.49 12.69 -24.81
CA GLU A 133 -2.69 13.42 -25.25
C GLU A 133 -3.89 12.48 -25.17
N ASP A 134 -4.92 12.91 -24.44
CA ASP A 134 -6.20 12.22 -24.42
C ASP A 134 -7.17 12.92 -25.37
N PRO A 135 -7.58 12.28 -26.49
CA PRO A 135 -8.52 12.86 -27.45
C PRO A 135 -9.86 13.28 -26.84
N SER A 136 -10.25 12.66 -25.71
CA SER A 136 -11.51 12.99 -25.04
C SER A 136 -11.40 14.16 -24.05
N GLY A 137 -10.18 14.56 -23.67
CA GLY A 137 -9.92 15.59 -22.67
C GLY A 137 -10.35 15.22 -21.25
N VAL A 138 -10.71 13.97 -20.99
CA VAL A 138 -11.20 13.48 -19.69
C VAL A 138 -10.03 13.04 -18.81
N ILE A 139 -9.00 12.45 -19.42
CA ILE A 139 -7.85 11.86 -18.71
C ILE A 139 -6.75 12.92 -18.61
N SER A 140 -6.43 13.31 -17.37
CA SER A 140 -5.26 14.15 -17.08
C SER A 140 -3.96 13.39 -17.34
N LYS A 141 -2.90 14.11 -17.72
CA LYS A 141 -1.55 13.54 -17.89
C LYS A 141 -1.09 12.81 -16.63
N PHE A 142 -0.37 11.70 -16.79
CA PHE A 142 0.13 10.87 -15.70
C PHE A 142 1.48 10.24 -16.06
N HIS A 143 2.28 9.96 -15.04
CA HIS A 143 3.60 9.31 -15.22
C HIS A 143 3.48 7.78 -15.28
N TYR A 144 2.54 7.20 -14.51
CA TYR A 144 2.40 5.75 -14.37
C TYR A 144 0.95 5.35 -14.62
N GLY A 145 0.74 4.43 -15.57
CA GLY A 145 -0.57 3.84 -15.83
C GLY A 145 -0.91 2.68 -14.89
N THR A 146 0.05 2.27 -14.06
CA THR A 146 -0.06 1.21 -13.06
C THR A 146 0.10 1.80 -11.66
N HIS A 147 -0.54 1.17 -10.68
CA HIS A 147 -0.55 1.65 -9.31
C HIS A 147 0.36 0.77 -8.44
N TYR A 148 1.06 1.37 -7.48
CA TYR A 148 2.01 0.68 -6.59
C TYR A 148 1.36 -0.27 -5.57
N SER A 149 0.03 -0.28 -5.50
CA SER A 149 -0.77 -1.07 -4.58
C SER A 149 -2.07 -1.47 -5.25
N ASN A 150 -2.29 -2.76 -5.46
CA ASN A 150 -3.55 -3.30 -5.96
C ASN A 150 -3.75 -4.73 -5.43
N SER A 151 -4.97 -5.23 -5.50
CA SER A 151 -5.32 -6.56 -4.97
C SER A 151 -4.50 -7.69 -5.61
N ALA A 152 -4.24 -7.61 -6.92
CA ALA A 152 -3.47 -8.63 -7.63
C ALA A 152 -2.02 -8.71 -7.13
N MET A 153 -1.39 -7.57 -6.83
CA MET A 153 -0.05 -7.53 -6.23
C MET A 153 -0.02 -8.15 -4.83
N VAL A 154 -1.04 -7.89 -3.99
CA VAL A 154 -1.12 -8.50 -2.65
C VAL A 154 -1.21 -10.01 -2.76
N LEU A 155 -2.10 -10.52 -3.62
CA LEU A 155 -2.25 -11.94 -3.90
C LEU A 155 -0.97 -12.55 -4.47
N HIS A 156 -0.29 -11.85 -5.38
CA HIS A 156 0.98 -12.27 -5.95
C HIS A 156 2.06 -12.48 -4.88
N TYR A 157 2.26 -11.53 -3.98
CA TYR A 157 3.27 -11.67 -2.91
C TYR A 157 2.89 -12.72 -1.86
N LEU A 158 1.59 -12.89 -1.59
CA LEU A 158 1.08 -13.79 -0.54
C LEU A 158 0.59 -15.14 -1.08
N VAL A 159 0.88 -15.48 -2.34
CA VAL A 159 0.35 -16.68 -3.04
C VAL A 159 0.62 -18.01 -2.31
N ARG A 160 1.55 -18.06 -1.36
CA ARG A 160 1.93 -19.24 -0.56
C ARG A 160 1.24 -19.30 0.81
N VAL A 161 0.32 -18.40 1.11
CA VAL A 161 -0.37 -18.29 2.40
C VAL A 161 -1.88 -18.31 2.15
N GLU A 162 -2.62 -19.20 2.82
CA GLU A 162 -4.09 -19.15 2.80
C GLU A 162 -4.61 -17.97 3.66
N PRO A 163 -5.71 -17.29 3.28
CA PRO A 163 -6.60 -17.59 2.15
C PRO A 163 -6.17 -16.99 0.80
N PHE A 164 -5.00 -16.34 0.72
CA PHE A 164 -4.54 -15.62 -0.47
C PHE A 164 -4.27 -16.56 -1.66
N THR A 165 -3.84 -17.80 -1.40
CA THR A 165 -3.71 -18.84 -2.42
C THR A 165 -5.06 -19.13 -3.10
N SER A 166 -6.10 -19.38 -2.32
CA SER A 166 -7.46 -19.60 -2.84
C SER A 166 -7.98 -18.39 -3.63
N LEU A 167 -7.82 -17.19 -3.08
CA LEU A 167 -8.23 -15.94 -3.74
C LEU A 167 -7.46 -15.68 -5.06
N HIS A 168 -6.18 -16.05 -5.12
CA HIS A 168 -5.39 -15.98 -6.35
C HIS A 168 -5.90 -16.94 -7.42
N ILE A 169 -6.24 -18.18 -7.04
CA ILE A 169 -6.83 -19.17 -7.95
C ILE A 169 -8.15 -18.67 -8.51
N ASP A 170 -9.00 -18.08 -7.67
CA ASP A 170 -10.27 -17.50 -8.08
C ASP A 170 -10.07 -16.36 -9.08
N LEU A 171 -9.15 -15.43 -8.76
CA LEU A 171 -8.78 -14.33 -9.67
C LEU A 171 -8.28 -14.83 -11.03
N GLN A 172 -7.61 -15.98 -11.05
CA GLN A 172 -7.00 -16.59 -12.23
C GLN A 172 -7.88 -17.68 -12.87
N SER A 173 -9.20 -17.56 -12.71
CA SER A 173 -10.21 -18.43 -13.34
C SER A 173 -10.08 -19.91 -12.95
N GLY A 174 -9.86 -20.19 -11.67
CA GLY A 174 -9.86 -21.55 -11.12
C GLY A 174 -8.53 -22.29 -11.26
N ARG A 175 -7.42 -21.59 -11.55
CA ARG A 175 -6.07 -22.17 -11.63
C ARG A 175 -5.01 -21.17 -11.19
N PHE A 176 -3.78 -21.61 -10.99
CA PHE A 176 -2.66 -20.69 -10.83
C PHE A 176 -2.35 -19.95 -12.14
N ASP A 177 -1.88 -18.70 -12.04
CA ASP A 177 -1.22 -18.01 -13.15
C ASP A 177 0.04 -18.77 -13.59
N VAL A 178 0.50 -18.52 -14.81
CA VAL A 178 1.70 -19.14 -15.41
C VAL A 178 2.94 -18.92 -14.54
N ALA A 179 3.78 -19.95 -14.45
CA ALA A 179 4.92 -19.98 -13.51
C ALA A 179 5.87 -18.77 -13.65
N ASP A 180 6.14 -18.32 -14.88
CA ASP A 180 7.04 -17.19 -15.16
C ASP A 180 6.54 -15.84 -14.61
N ARG A 181 5.25 -15.73 -14.29
CA ARG A 181 4.65 -14.55 -13.68
C ARG A 181 4.39 -14.68 -12.19
N GLN A 182 4.63 -15.86 -11.61
CA GLN A 182 4.43 -16.08 -10.18
C GLN A 182 5.56 -15.46 -9.35
N PHE A 183 5.23 -15.10 -8.11
CA PHE A 183 6.24 -14.64 -7.17
C PHE A 183 7.17 -15.80 -6.80
N HIS A 184 8.43 -15.72 -7.24
CA HIS A 184 9.39 -16.78 -6.98
C HIS A 184 10.76 -16.30 -6.46
N SER A 185 11.11 -15.02 -6.62
CA SER A 185 12.43 -14.51 -6.25
C SER A 185 12.38 -13.02 -5.91
N ILE A 186 12.81 -12.66 -4.70
CA ILE A 186 12.93 -11.26 -4.25
C ILE A 186 13.91 -10.46 -5.13
N PRO A 187 15.14 -10.95 -5.43
CA PRO A 187 16.04 -10.24 -6.34
C PRO A 187 15.42 -9.99 -7.72
N GLN A 188 14.67 -10.96 -8.25
CA GLN A 188 14.03 -10.82 -9.56
C GLN A 188 12.85 -9.84 -9.52
N SER A 189 12.05 -9.86 -8.45
CA SER A 189 11.02 -8.85 -8.21
C SER A 189 11.64 -7.46 -8.18
N TRP A 190 12.64 -7.22 -7.34
CA TRP A 190 13.34 -5.94 -7.27
C TRP A 190 13.87 -5.50 -8.64
N LYS A 191 14.59 -6.38 -9.34
CA LYS A 191 15.12 -6.12 -10.68
C LYS A 191 13.99 -5.72 -11.64
N SER A 192 12.88 -6.45 -11.67
CA SER A 192 11.74 -6.12 -12.51
C SER A 192 11.14 -4.76 -12.18
N LEU A 193 11.03 -4.40 -10.89
CA LEU A 193 10.51 -3.10 -10.46
C LEU A 193 11.38 -1.93 -10.95
N VAL A 194 12.70 -2.08 -10.91
CA VAL A 194 13.64 -1.01 -11.27
C VAL A 194 14.09 -1.04 -12.73
N SER A 195 13.89 -2.16 -13.45
CA SER A 195 14.28 -2.32 -14.85
C SER A 195 13.11 -2.24 -15.84
N ASN A 196 11.90 -2.65 -15.46
CA ASN A 196 10.75 -2.69 -16.35
C ASN A 196 9.73 -1.63 -15.95
N GLN A 197 9.65 -0.53 -16.70
CA GLN A 197 8.61 0.50 -16.46
C GLN A 197 7.17 -0.01 -16.66
N LEU A 198 6.99 -1.09 -17.45
CA LEU A 198 5.67 -1.45 -18.01
C LEU A 198 4.99 -2.66 -17.35
N LYS A 199 5.62 -3.27 -16.33
CA LYS A 199 5.06 -4.45 -15.63
C LYS A 199 5.26 -4.36 -14.13
N LEU A 200 4.76 -3.28 -13.56
CA LEU A 200 4.18 -3.39 -12.22
C LEU A 200 2.81 -4.02 -12.49
N PHE A 201 2.58 -5.24 -12.03
CA PHE A 201 1.28 -5.92 -12.18
C PHE A 201 0.12 -4.99 -11.80
#